data_AF-A0A497KMK5-F1
#
_entry.id   AF-A0A497KMK5-F1
#
_cell.length_a   1.000
_cell.length_b   1.000
_cell.length_c   1.000
_cell.angle_alpha   90.00
_cell.angle_beta   90.00
_cell.angle_gamma   90.00
#
_symmetry.space_group_name_H-M   'P 1'
#
loop_
_entity.id
_entity.type
_entity.pdbx_description
1 polymer ?
#
loop_
_entity_poly.entity_id
_entity_poly.type
_entity_poly.pdbx_seq_one_letter_code
_entity_poly.pdbx_strand_id
1 'polypeptide(L)'
;MMTDVLGLGKVTREVFNRSVLPYIPVEKEIELDGATTNLTGETVIAHSPSIGVPLEALGFFAFHYSASNVASKFGKPSHLISGIYLPLRSTEEELRIIAKSLGDEAKKYDVTITAGQTATYYGVEIPLLTSTCMGRRIKAPAEVKSGDKVLVAGAVGGEAVWLSKISRGEKSDIWKRFTPLPTILALQSANGIKLMHDVSEGGVKGSLLEIAVNNHYGLHVSSEGVALYKGAVELEGDIMRAPTYGALIIIAESDAVADVQGRCGQLGLPCSIIGTVVSERGLVFNGESIIEQERVNLDEIYGSFAQKDSLLDELNDAIKQIQAIRNLVGLIPEVGMNIVYAKKDASSANDIAGLSGRIIKAMGEPMSCGEVTYGASKYLASVVLEAMKHEASRRAAVNIRGGDDIKPKLESLGLKVMVLPSKIEGEGCPVAIHLHQAESMVDAYLHPGDYGVEATTTILGSSPGALVDLLEKLTSLE
;
A
#
# COMPACT_ATOMS: atom_id res chain seq x y z
N MET A 1 16.14 41.08 -14.24
CA MET A 1 15.59 40.73 -12.92
C MET A 1 15.62 39.22 -12.81
N MET A 2 16.47 38.65 -11.96
CA MET A 2 16.46 37.21 -11.67
C MET A 2 15.21 36.91 -10.84
N THR A 3 14.41 35.95 -11.24
CA THR A 3 13.25 35.49 -10.45
C THR A 3 13.76 34.59 -9.32
N ASP A 4 13.49 34.94 -8.05
CA ASP A 4 13.89 34.18 -6.84
C ASP A 4 13.15 32.84 -6.65
N VAL A 5 12.47 32.32 -7.68
CA VAL A 5 11.67 31.09 -7.60
C VAL A 5 12.50 29.90 -8.12
N LEU A 6 12.64 28.86 -7.29
CA LEU A 6 13.27 27.60 -7.68
C LEU A 6 12.35 26.83 -8.63
N GLY A 7 12.90 26.30 -9.73
CA GLY A 7 12.17 25.46 -10.67
C GLY A 7 11.82 24.08 -10.09
N LEU A 8 10.97 23.35 -10.80
CA LEU A 8 10.64 21.95 -10.49
C LEU A 8 11.91 21.09 -10.67
N GLY A 9 12.34 20.42 -9.60
CA GLY A 9 13.58 19.64 -9.57
C GLY A 9 14.62 20.20 -8.59
N LYS A 10 15.87 19.73 -8.73
CA LYS A 10 16.97 20.06 -7.82
C LYS A 10 17.51 21.47 -8.06
N VAL A 11 17.99 22.13 -7.01
CA VAL A 11 18.59 23.47 -7.12
C VAL A 11 19.92 23.43 -7.90
N THR A 12 20.24 24.50 -8.64
CA THR A 12 21.49 24.58 -9.43
C THR A 12 22.73 24.55 -8.54
N ARG A 13 23.92 24.16 -9.04
CA ARG A 13 25.15 24.03 -8.21
C ARG A 13 25.55 25.32 -7.49
N GLU A 14 25.27 26.47 -8.08
CA GLU A 14 25.55 27.78 -7.49
C GLU A 14 24.60 28.11 -6.32
N VAL A 15 23.32 27.74 -6.45
CA VAL A 15 22.35 27.78 -5.35
C VAL A 15 22.68 26.71 -4.31
N PHE A 16 22.99 25.48 -4.73
CA PHE A 16 23.44 24.38 -3.88
C PHE A 16 24.67 24.79 -3.07
N ASN A 17 25.71 25.38 -3.67
CA ASN A 17 26.92 25.79 -2.96
C ASN A 17 26.71 26.98 -2.01
N ARG A 18 25.73 27.88 -2.24
CA ARG A 18 25.41 28.98 -1.31
C ARG A 18 24.29 28.65 -0.31
N SER A 19 23.47 27.66 -0.61
CA SER A 19 22.20 27.38 0.07
C SER A 19 22.02 25.91 0.53
N VAL A 20 22.89 24.96 0.17
CA VAL A 20 22.83 23.52 0.56
C VAL A 20 24.18 22.95 1.04
N LEU A 21 25.26 23.07 0.25
CA LEU A 21 26.63 22.58 0.53
C LEU A 21 27.20 23.14 1.86
N PRO A 22 26.96 24.40 2.31
CA PRO A 22 27.37 24.85 3.64
C PRO A 22 26.67 24.13 4.83
N TYR A 23 25.71 23.23 4.55
CA TYR A 23 24.77 22.69 5.54
C TYR A 23 24.72 21.15 5.64
N ILE A 24 25.43 20.36 4.80
CA ILE A 24 25.43 18.89 4.88
C ILE A 24 26.85 18.35 5.21
N PRO A 25 27.05 17.57 6.27
CA PRO A 25 28.35 17.04 6.65
C PRO A 25 28.70 15.75 5.92
N VAL A 26 29.95 15.31 6.09
CA VAL A 26 30.69 14.50 5.12
C VAL A 26 32.03 14.17 5.76
N GLU A 27 32.59 12.99 5.51
CA GLU A 27 33.94 12.66 6.03
C GLU A 27 35.01 13.46 5.26
N LYS A 28 34.61 14.06 4.12
CA LYS A 28 35.36 14.90 3.18
C LYS A 28 34.64 16.24 2.96
N GLU A 29 34.86 16.94 1.86
CA GLU A 29 34.03 18.10 1.44
C GLU A 29 32.56 17.71 1.23
N ILE A 30 31.63 18.67 1.38
CA ILE A 30 30.18 18.42 1.46
C ILE A 30 29.63 17.64 0.26
N GLU A 31 28.94 16.57 0.63
CA GLU A 31 28.15 15.68 -0.17
C GLU A 31 26.72 16.23 -0.18
N LEU A 32 25.83 15.55 -0.86
CA LEU A 32 24.42 15.97 -0.97
C LEU A 32 23.65 15.51 0.27
N ASP A 33 22.34 15.24 0.25
CA ASP A 33 21.39 15.05 1.40
C ASP A 33 21.72 14.02 2.57
N GLY A 34 22.96 13.85 3.03
CA GLY A 34 23.40 12.95 4.11
C GLY A 34 24.90 13.07 4.45
N ALA A 35 25.44 12.28 5.41
CA ALA A 35 26.78 12.50 5.97
C ALA A 35 27.56 11.24 6.40
N THR A 36 28.89 11.37 6.47
CA THR A 36 29.81 10.27 6.81
C THR A 36 30.26 10.25 8.27
N THR A 37 30.61 9.06 8.78
CA THR A 37 31.03 8.82 10.17
C THR A 37 32.00 7.62 10.31
N ASN A 38 32.95 7.72 11.25
CA ASN A 38 33.96 6.68 11.52
C ASN A 38 33.37 5.53 12.34
N LEU A 39 32.95 4.48 11.65
CA LEU A 39 32.45 3.24 12.25
C LEU A 39 33.61 2.33 12.67
N THR A 40 33.53 1.74 13.87
CA THR A 40 34.44 0.64 14.25
C THR A 40 34.06 -0.63 13.47
N GLY A 41 35.01 -1.56 13.30
CA GLY A 41 34.71 -2.90 12.73
C GLY A 41 33.70 -3.73 13.55
N GLU A 42 33.26 -3.21 14.70
CA GLU A 42 32.20 -3.78 15.52
C GLU A 42 30.81 -3.23 15.17
N THR A 43 30.67 -2.27 14.26
CA THR A 43 29.36 -1.74 13.87
C THR A 43 28.70 -2.70 12.87
N VAL A 44 27.46 -3.09 13.15
CA VAL A 44 26.60 -3.84 12.24
C VAL A 44 25.48 -2.90 11.79
N ILE A 45 25.22 -2.84 10.48
CA ILE A 45 24.21 -1.98 9.89
C ILE A 45 23.34 -2.81 8.95
N ALA A 46 22.04 -2.57 8.98
CA ALA A 46 21.11 -3.12 8.01
C ALA A 46 20.07 -2.07 7.60
N HIS A 47 19.64 -2.13 6.35
CA HIS A 47 18.59 -1.27 5.81
C HIS A 47 17.46 -2.12 5.25
N SER A 48 16.22 -1.72 5.50
CA SER A 48 15.04 -2.40 4.97
C SER A 48 13.87 -1.44 4.78
N PRO A 49 13.16 -1.51 3.65
CA PRO A 49 11.87 -0.86 3.47
C PRO A 49 10.73 -1.66 4.10
N SER A 50 9.61 -1.00 4.40
CA SER A 50 8.32 -1.62 4.71
C SER A 50 7.24 -0.91 3.91
N ILE A 51 6.51 -1.69 3.11
CA ILE A 51 5.52 -1.21 2.15
C ILE A 51 4.46 -2.28 1.94
N GLY A 52 3.25 -1.87 1.55
CA GLY A 52 2.21 -2.82 1.13
C GLY A 52 1.68 -3.69 2.26
N VAL A 53 1.57 -3.13 3.46
CA VAL A 53 0.91 -3.73 4.63
C VAL A 53 -0.01 -2.68 5.26
N PRO A 54 -1.00 -3.08 6.09
CA PRO A 54 -1.87 -2.12 6.79
C PRO A 54 -1.07 -1.06 7.57
N LEU A 55 -1.66 0.13 7.72
CA LEU A 55 -1.01 1.28 8.34
C LEU A 55 -0.45 0.97 9.73
N GLU A 56 -1.23 0.24 10.53
CA GLU A 56 -0.87 -0.19 11.88
C GLU A 56 0.34 -1.14 11.91
N ALA A 57 0.59 -1.86 10.82
CA ALA A 57 1.65 -2.85 10.68
C ALA A 57 2.94 -2.26 10.09
N LEU A 58 2.86 -1.17 9.33
CA LEU A 58 4.02 -0.54 8.67
C LEU A 58 5.15 -0.19 9.65
N GLY A 59 4.81 0.49 10.75
CA GLY A 59 5.80 0.88 11.75
C GLY A 59 6.48 -0.31 12.41
N PHE A 60 5.71 -1.34 12.73
CA PHE A 60 6.21 -2.60 13.29
C PHE A 60 7.18 -3.30 12.34
N PHE A 61 6.78 -3.54 11.09
CA PHE A 61 7.61 -4.24 10.12
C PHE A 61 8.86 -3.43 9.75
N ALA A 62 8.75 -2.10 9.59
CA ALA A 62 9.90 -1.23 9.39
C ALA A 62 10.94 -1.39 10.52
N PHE A 63 10.50 -1.41 11.78
CA PHE A 63 11.41 -1.68 12.90
C PHE A 63 12.05 -3.07 12.79
N HIS A 64 11.20 -4.11 12.69
CA HIS A 64 11.65 -5.49 12.84
C HIS A 64 12.51 -5.95 11.69
N TYR A 65 12.24 -5.55 10.44
CA TYR A 65 13.05 -5.92 9.28
C TYR A 65 14.52 -5.53 9.48
N SER A 66 14.79 -4.25 9.73
CA SER A 66 16.17 -3.76 9.89
C SER A 66 16.80 -4.20 11.21
N ALA A 67 16.06 -4.24 12.32
CA ALA A 67 16.59 -4.68 13.61
C ALA A 67 16.92 -6.18 13.65
N SER A 68 16.08 -7.03 13.06
CA SER A 68 16.35 -8.47 12.93
C SER A 68 17.58 -8.73 12.08
N ASN A 69 17.75 -7.99 10.99
CA ASN A 69 18.95 -8.10 10.15
C ASN A 69 20.24 -7.77 10.90
N VAL A 70 20.24 -6.70 11.72
CA VAL A 70 21.37 -6.39 12.61
C VAL A 70 21.61 -7.51 13.63
N ALA A 71 20.54 -8.00 14.26
CA ALA A 71 20.61 -9.07 15.25
C ALA A 71 21.12 -10.39 14.66
N SER A 72 20.69 -10.74 13.44
CA SER A 72 21.10 -11.96 12.72
C SER A 72 22.60 -12.00 12.43
N LYS A 73 23.24 -10.83 12.35
CA LYS A 73 24.70 -10.69 12.23
C LYS A 73 25.41 -10.57 13.58
N PHE A 74 24.78 -11.03 14.66
CA PHE A 74 25.28 -10.95 16.03
C PHE A 74 25.55 -9.50 16.49
N GLY A 75 24.76 -8.55 15.98
CA GLY A 75 24.75 -7.16 16.46
C GLY A 75 23.61 -6.95 17.44
N LYS A 76 23.86 -6.34 18.60
CA LYS A 76 22.76 -5.82 19.43
C LYS A 76 22.25 -4.53 18.77
N PRO A 77 20.99 -4.49 18.25
CA PRO A 77 20.40 -3.27 17.71
C PRO A 77 20.44 -2.15 18.75
N SER A 78 20.68 -0.92 18.30
CA SER A 78 20.84 0.22 19.22
C SER A 78 20.31 1.53 18.65
N HIS A 79 20.46 1.75 17.35
CA HIS A 79 20.01 2.96 16.67
C HIS A 79 19.21 2.62 15.41
N LEU A 80 18.33 3.53 15.01
CA LEU A 80 17.52 3.42 13.80
C LEU A 80 17.43 4.77 13.10
N ILE A 81 17.54 4.79 11.77
CA ILE A 81 17.22 5.95 10.93
C ILE A 81 15.95 5.59 10.16
N SER A 82 14.90 6.40 10.20
CA SER A 82 13.63 6.02 9.55
C SER A 82 13.04 7.09 8.63
N GLY A 83 12.78 6.73 7.38
CA GLY A 83 11.96 7.51 6.45
C GLY A 83 10.49 7.08 6.54
N ILE A 84 9.56 8.04 6.56
CA ILE A 84 8.11 7.83 6.45
C ILE A 84 7.63 8.66 5.25
N TYR A 85 7.32 7.98 4.16
CA TYR A 85 6.93 8.59 2.90
C TYR A 85 5.48 8.26 2.61
N LEU A 86 4.66 9.28 2.46
CA LEU A 86 3.21 9.16 2.38
C LEU A 86 2.67 9.68 1.05
N PRO A 87 1.54 9.15 0.56
CA PRO A 87 0.83 9.76 -0.54
C PRO A 87 0.33 11.16 -0.23
N LEU A 88 0.07 11.93 -1.28
CA LEU A 88 -0.71 13.16 -1.12
C LEU A 88 -2.06 12.87 -0.48
N ARG A 89 -2.57 13.82 0.30
CA ARG A 89 -3.83 13.73 1.05
C ARG A 89 -3.86 12.68 2.17
N SER A 90 -2.74 12.02 2.48
CA SER A 90 -2.63 11.24 3.72
C SER A 90 -2.95 12.10 4.93
N THR A 91 -3.70 11.55 5.88
CA THR A 91 -4.18 12.26 7.07
C THR A 91 -3.16 12.18 8.21
N GLU A 92 -3.26 13.12 9.15
CA GLU A 92 -2.42 13.10 10.36
C GLU A 92 -2.65 11.86 11.21
N GLU A 93 -3.88 11.35 11.25
CA GLU A 93 -4.21 10.13 12.00
C GLU A 93 -3.49 8.91 11.43
N GLU A 94 -3.41 8.78 10.11
CA GLU A 94 -2.67 7.70 9.44
C GLU A 94 -1.17 7.76 9.77
N LEU A 95 -0.57 8.96 9.72
CA LEU A 95 0.80 9.16 10.15
C LEU A 95 1.00 8.81 11.64
N ARG A 96 0.06 9.19 12.51
CA ARG A 96 0.11 8.90 13.95
C ARG A 96 0.07 7.40 14.23
N ILE A 97 -0.76 6.65 13.52
CA ILE A 97 -0.84 5.18 13.61
C ILE A 97 0.52 4.56 13.28
N ILE A 98 1.10 4.96 12.14
CA ILE A 98 2.41 4.48 11.67
C ILE A 98 3.51 4.79 12.69
N ALA A 99 3.63 6.06 13.08
CA ALA A 99 4.71 6.54 13.95
C ALA A 99 4.62 5.91 15.35
N LYS A 100 3.40 5.74 15.89
CA LYS A 100 3.20 5.07 17.18
C LYS A 100 3.63 3.61 17.13
N SER A 101 3.27 2.88 16.07
CA SER A 101 3.67 1.49 15.87
C SER A 101 5.20 1.33 15.83
N LEU A 102 5.88 2.18 15.06
CA LEU A 102 7.34 2.22 14.98
C LEU A 102 8.02 2.54 16.33
N GLY A 103 7.52 3.57 17.01
CA GLY A 103 8.08 4.03 18.28
C GLY A 103 7.88 3.05 19.44
N ASP A 104 6.73 2.37 19.49
CA ASP A 104 6.44 1.37 20.52
C ASP A 104 7.41 0.17 20.43
N GLU A 105 7.71 -0.31 19.22
CA GLU A 105 8.69 -1.39 19.04
C GLU A 105 10.13 -0.91 19.32
N ALA A 106 10.52 0.28 18.85
CA ALA A 106 11.84 0.83 19.17
C ALA A 106 12.06 0.94 20.69
N LYS A 107 11.06 1.43 21.43
CA LYS A 107 11.10 1.52 22.90
C LYS A 107 11.18 0.13 23.57
N LYS A 108 10.44 -0.85 23.05
CA LYS A 108 10.40 -2.21 23.59
C LYS A 108 11.76 -2.92 23.51
N TYR A 109 12.56 -2.62 22.48
CA TYR A 109 13.88 -3.24 22.26
C TYR A 109 15.06 -2.35 22.62
N ASP A 110 14.81 -1.22 23.29
CA ASP A 110 15.87 -0.28 23.70
C ASP A 110 16.68 0.24 22.50
N VAL A 111 15.99 0.55 21.39
CA VAL A 111 16.57 1.11 20.16
C VAL A 111 16.15 2.56 20.01
N THR A 112 17.13 3.42 19.72
CA THR A 112 16.91 4.86 19.55
C THR A 112 16.71 5.21 18.08
N ILE A 113 15.59 5.84 17.72
CA ILE A 113 15.41 6.40 16.36
C ILE A 113 16.17 7.73 16.29
N THR A 114 17.30 7.74 15.59
CA THR A 114 18.32 8.80 15.65
C THR A 114 18.22 9.84 14.53
N ALA A 115 17.62 9.48 13.39
CA ALA A 115 17.44 10.36 12.24
C ALA A 115 16.29 9.86 11.36
N GLY A 116 15.87 10.65 10.38
CA GLY A 116 14.77 10.26 9.50
C GLY A 116 14.27 11.37 8.59
N GLN A 117 13.27 11.04 7.79
CA GLN A 117 12.56 11.96 6.91
C GLN A 117 11.08 11.64 6.96
N THR A 118 10.19 12.62 7.11
CA THR A 118 8.74 12.40 6.98
C THR A 118 8.18 13.36 5.97
N ALA A 119 7.57 12.84 4.89
CA ALA A 119 7.11 13.68 3.80
C ALA A 119 5.99 13.04 2.99
N THR A 120 5.15 13.89 2.40
CA THR A 120 4.15 13.50 1.40
C THR A 120 4.63 13.86 0.01
N TYR A 121 4.49 12.96 -0.96
CA TYR A 121 4.94 13.21 -2.34
C TYR A 121 3.89 12.80 -3.37
N TYR A 122 3.80 13.57 -4.47
CA TYR A 122 2.89 13.28 -5.60
C TYR A 122 3.13 11.90 -6.23
N GLY A 123 4.37 11.41 -6.23
CA GLY A 123 4.73 10.10 -6.81
C GLY A 123 4.72 8.93 -5.83
N VAL A 124 4.26 9.14 -4.59
CA VAL A 124 4.07 8.07 -3.62
C VAL A 124 2.59 7.71 -3.61
N GLU A 125 2.23 6.51 -4.06
CA GLU A 125 0.83 6.07 -4.18
C GLU A 125 0.33 5.33 -2.94
N ILE A 126 1.25 4.69 -2.21
CA ILE A 126 0.98 4.02 -0.94
C ILE A 126 2.02 4.40 0.12
N PRO A 127 1.66 4.39 1.41
CA PRO A 127 2.61 4.63 2.50
C PRO A 127 3.81 3.67 2.44
N LEU A 128 5.01 4.24 2.52
CA LEU A 128 6.28 3.55 2.50
C LEU A 128 7.11 4.01 3.68
N LEU A 129 7.65 3.07 4.44
CA LEU A 129 8.67 3.35 5.44
C LEU A 129 10.00 2.80 4.97
N THR A 130 11.07 3.53 5.25
CA THR A 130 12.42 3.00 5.15
C THR A 130 13.06 3.02 6.52
N SER A 131 13.93 2.06 6.79
CA SER A 131 14.56 1.91 8.10
C SER A 131 16.01 1.46 7.94
N THR A 132 16.95 2.16 8.57
CA THR A 132 18.35 1.76 8.66
C THR A 132 18.68 1.54 10.12
N CYS A 133 18.87 0.31 10.54
CA CYS A 133 19.26 -0.03 11.90
C CYS A 133 20.77 -0.14 12.02
N MET A 134 21.31 0.32 13.15
CA MET A 134 22.69 0.16 13.54
C MET A 134 22.77 -0.53 14.90
N GLY A 135 23.74 -1.41 15.05
CA GLY A 135 24.00 -2.14 16.29
C GLY A 135 25.47 -2.39 16.53
N ARG A 136 25.79 -2.79 17.75
CA ARG A 136 27.15 -3.20 18.12
C ARG A 136 27.26 -4.71 18.10
N ARG A 137 28.26 -5.22 17.39
CA ARG A 137 28.63 -6.63 17.35
C ARG A 137 28.94 -7.13 18.76
N ILE A 138 28.27 -8.20 19.18
CA ILE A 138 28.50 -8.83 20.49
C ILE A 138 29.47 -9.99 20.41
N LYS A 139 29.58 -10.64 19.24
CA LYS A 139 30.56 -11.70 18.96
C LYS A 139 30.90 -11.76 17.47
N ALA A 140 32.08 -12.26 17.14
CA ALA A 140 32.43 -12.56 15.76
C ALA A 140 31.66 -13.82 15.30
N PRO A 141 31.11 -13.85 14.07
CA PRO A 141 30.54 -15.07 13.51
C PRO A 141 31.65 -16.11 13.34
N ALA A 142 31.36 -17.34 13.76
CA ALA A 142 32.24 -18.47 13.54
C ALA A 142 32.10 -19.01 12.11
N GLU A 143 33.15 -19.66 11.60
CA GLU A 143 33.16 -20.21 10.25
C GLU A 143 32.19 -21.39 10.12
N VAL A 144 31.36 -21.34 9.08
CA VAL A 144 30.47 -22.43 8.67
C VAL A 144 31.27 -23.55 8.00
N LYS A 145 31.07 -24.79 8.45
CA LYS A 145 31.82 -25.98 8.03
C LYS A 145 30.89 -27.07 7.52
N SER A 146 31.40 -27.90 6.62
CA SER A 146 30.70 -29.13 6.21
C SER A 146 30.36 -29.99 7.43
N GLY A 147 29.12 -30.47 7.50
CA GLY A 147 28.58 -31.23 8.64
C GLY A 147 27.81 -30.39 9.66
N ASP A 148 27.90 -29.06 9.63
CA ASP A 148 27.05 -28.18 10.43
C ASP A 148 25.57 -28.42 10.10
N LYS A 149 24.70 -28.28 11.10
CA LYS A 149 23.26 -28.51 10.96
C LYS A 149 22.56 -27.24 10.52
N VAL A 150 21.60 -27.42 9.62
CA VAL A 150 20.70 -26.36 9.15
C VAL A 150 19.36 -26.57 9.85
N LEU A 151 18.87 -25.54 10.52
CA LEU A 151 17.61 -25.56 11.25
C LEU A 151 16.69 -24.43 10.78
N VAL A 152 15.39 -24.65 10.95
CA VAL A 152 14.35 -23.62 10.84
C VAL A 152 13.64 -23.51 12.18
N ALA A 153 13.66 -22.32 12.76
CA ALA A 153 12.88 -21.97 13.95
C ALA A 153 11.66 -21.11 13.55
N GLY A 154 10.50 -21.41 14.11
CA GLY A 154 9.23 -20.79 13.74
C GLY A 154 8.43 -21.60 12.72
N ALA A 155 7.13 -21.31 12.62
CA ALA A 155 6.23 -21.99 11.71
C ALA A 155 6.19 -21.29 10.33
N VAL A 156 6.23 -22.06 9.25
CA VAL A 156 6.34 -21.54 7.88
C VAL A 156 4.99 -21.14 7.29
N GLY A 157 4.94 -20.02 6.54
CA GLY A 157 3.75 -19.52 5.86
C GLY A 157 2.82 -18.62 6.68
N GLY A 158 3.20 -18.22 7.89
CA GLY A 158 2.33 -17.41 8.76
C GLY A 158 1.97 -16.04 8.18
N GLU A 159 2.96 -15.33 7.63
CA GLU A 159 2.77 -14.04 6.99
C GLU A 159 1.95 -14.15 5.71
N ALA A 160 2.23 -15.15 4.86
CA ALA A 160 1.43 -15.46 3.67
C ALA A 160 -0.07 -15.69 3.99
N VAL A 161 -0.38 -16.45 5.04
CA VAL A 161 -1.77 -16.67 5.49
C VAL A 161 -2.42 -15.36 5.91
N TRP A 162 -1.68 -14.49 6.60
CA TRP A 162 -2.18 -13.19 7.02
C TRP A 162 -2.42 -12.25 5.84
N LEU A 163 -1.49 -12.15 4.90
CA LEU A 163 -1.65 -11.35 3.68
C LEU A 163 -2.87 -11.80 2.86
N SER A 164 -3.08 -13.12 2.72
CA SER A 164 -4.26 -13.70 2.08
C SER A 164 -5.58 -13.34 2.78
N LYS A 165 -5.58 -13.13 4.10
CA LYS A 165 -6.77 -12.67 4.84
C LYS A 165 -7.04 -11.19 4.63
N ILE A 166 -6.00 -10.36 4.67
CA ILE A 166 -6.15 -8.93 4.42
C ILE A 166 -6.62 -8.67 2.98
N SER A 167 -6.13 -9.43 2.00
CA SER A 167 -6.57 -9.27 0.61
C SER A 167 -8.06 -9.56 0.41
N ARG A 168 -8.68 -10.32 1.34
CA ARG A 168 -10.13 -10.57 1.41
C ARG A 168 -10.89 -9.59 2.30
N GLY A 169 -10.22 -8.55 2.81
CA GLY A 169 -10.81 -7.51 3.67
C GLY A 169 -10.93 -7.91 5.15
N GLU A 170 -10.32 -9.02 5.58
CA GLU A 170 -10.33 -9.42 7.00
C GLU A 170 -9.34 -8.59 7.82
N LYS A 171 -9.78 -8.07 8.97
CA LYS A 171 -8.92 -7.38 9.94
C LYS A 171 -8.30 -8.39 10.92
N SER A 172 -6.99 -8.27 11.16
CA SER A 172 -6.30 -9.14 12.11
C SER A 172 -5.01 -8.49 12.61
N ASP A 173 -4.78 -8.59 13.93
CA ASP A 173 -3.57 -8.12 14.61
C ASP A 173 -2.48 -9.20 14.74
N ILE A 174 -2.67 -10.35 14.08
CA ILE A 174 -1.75 -11.50 14.20
C ILE A 174 -0.32 -11.17 13.75
N TRP A 175 -0.16 -10.17 12.88
CA TRP A 175 1.12 -9.69 12.38
C TRP A 175 2.08 -9.23 13.48
N LYS A 176 1.57 -8.79 14.64
CA LYS A 176 2.40 -8.42 15.81
C LYS A 176 3.26 -9.57 16.32
N ARG A 177 2.96 -10.81 15.93
CA ARG A 177 3.73 -12.02 16.26
C ARG A 177 4.77 -12.39 15.21
N PHE A 178 4.72 -11.79 14.02
CA PHE A 178 5.64 -12.09 12.92
C PHE A 178 6.91 -11.27 13.10
N THR A 179 7.77 -11.73 14.00
CA THR A 179 9.12 -11.19 14.16
C THR A 179 10.08 -12.27 14.66
N PRO A 180 11.23 -12.47 14.00
CA PRO A 180 12.25 -13.39 14.49
C PRO A 180 13.13 -12.73 15.56
N LEU A 181 13.03 -11.41 15.79
CA LEU A 181 13.93 -10.65 16.66
C LEU A 181 14.04 -11.23 18.09
N PRO A 182 12.95 -11.58 18.80
CA PRO A 182 13.07 -12.22 20.12
C PRO A 182 13.91 -13.50 20.10
N THR A 183 13.71 -14.33 19.08
CA THR A 183 14.42 -15.59 18.87
C THR A 183 15.89 -15.33 18.62
N ILE A 184 16.21 -14.39 17.72
CA ILE A 184 17.58 -14.01 17.41
C ILE A 184 18.30 -13.49 18.66
N LEU A 185 17.65 -12.62 19.45
CA LEU A 185 18.24 -12.07 20.68
C LEU A 185 18.50 -13.15 21.75
N ALA A 186 17.64 -14.18 21.83
CA ALA A 186 17.84 -15.30 22.73
C ALA A 186 18.98 -16.25 22.27
N LEU A 187 19.19 -16.35 20.95
CA LEU A 187 20.16 -17.26 20.33
C LEU A 187 21.53 -16.63 20.10
N GLN A 188 21.64 -15.33 19.85
CA GLN A 188 22.92 -14.67 19.53
C GLN A 188 23.99 -14.82 20.63
N SER A 189 23.58 -15.09 21.87
CA SER A 189 24.46 -15.36 23.01
C SER A 189 24.87 -16.84 23.16
N ALA A 190 24.25 -17.76 22.41
CA ALA A 190 24.55 -19.18 22.46
C ALA A 190 25.87 -19.49 21.72
N ASN A 191 26.58 -20.52 22.21
CA ASN A 191 27.78 -21.05 21.57
C ASN A 191 27.40 -21.99 20.42
N GLY A 192 28.32 -22.17 19.46
CA GLY A 192 28.14 -23.08 18.32
C GLY A 192 27.16 -22.62 17.23
N ILE A 193 26.43 -21.51 17.43
CA ILE A 193 25.67 -20.86 16.35
C ILE A 193 26.60 -20.03 15.47
N LYS A 194 26.60 -20.32 14.17
CA LYS A 194 27.52 -19.75 13.17
C LYS A 194 26.84 -18.75 12.24
N LEU A 195 25.58 -18.99 11.89
CA LEU A 195 24.79 -18.10 11.04
C LEU A 195 23.32 -18.09 11.49
N MET A 196 22.72 -16.91 11.41
CA MET A 196 21.28 -16.70 11.50
C MET A 196 20.83 -15.85 10.31
N HIS A 197 19.63 -16.12 9.80
CA HIS A 197 19.02 -15.39 8.69
C HIS A 197 17.51 -15.40 8.87
N ASP A 198 16.88 -14.24 8.91
CA ASP A 198 15.42 -14.14 8.89
C ASP A 198 14.87 -14.63 7.54
N VAL A 199 13.61 -15.05 7.55
CA VAL A 199 12.92 -15.47 6.33
C VAL A 199 11.91 -14.39 5.98
N SER A 200 12.00 -13.81 4.78
CA SER A 200 11.10 -12.73 4.34
C SER A 200 10.48 -13.09 2.98
N GLU A 201 10.69 -12.29 1.93
CA GLU A 201 10.26 -12.57 0.56
C GLU A 201 10.98 -13.81 0.01
N GLY A 202 10.29 -14.62 -0.80
CA GLY A 202 10.85 -15.86 -1.37
C GLY A 202 10.93 -17.04 -0.39
N GLY A 203 10.51 -16.84 0.86
CA GLY A 203 10.32 -17.89 1.87
C GLY A 203 11.60 -18.64 2.23
N VAL A 204 11.44 -19.78 2.91
CA VAL A 204 12.57 -20.59 3.41
C VAL A 204 13.48 -21.06 2.27
N LYS A 205 12.90 -21.46 1.13
CA LYS A 205 13.67 -21.95 -0.02
C LYS A 205 14.51 -20.84 -0.65
N GLY A 206 13.95 -19.64 -0.81
CA GLY A 206 14.66 -18.45 -1.30
C GLY A 206 15.80 -18.06 -0.35
N SER A 207 15.52 -17.96 0.95
CA SER A 207 16.55 -17.60 1.94
C SER A 207 17.67 -18.64 2.04
N LEU A 208 17.38 -19.94 1.92
CA LEU A 208 18.43 -20.98 1.88
C LEU A 208 19.31 -20.87 0.64
N LEU A 209 18.71 -20.55 -0.52
CA LEU A 209 19.45 -20.31 -1.75
C LEU A 209 20.37 -19.10 -1.61
N GLU A 210 19.87 -18.00 -1.05
CA GLU A 210 20.65 -16.79 -0.75
C GLU A 210 21.84 -17.09 0.17
N ILE A 211 21.61 -17.84 1.25
CA ILE A 211 22.68 -18.24 2.19
C ILE A 211 23.74 -19.07 1.47
N ALA A 212 23.34 -20.08 0.69
CA ALA A 212 24.28 -20.95 -0.03
C ALA A 212 25.12 -20.16 -1.05
N VAL A 213 24.48 -19.30 -1.84
CA VAL A 213 25.14 -18.51 -2.90
C VAL A 213 26.08 -17.47 -2.30
N ASN A 214 25.62 -16.68 -1.32
CA ASN A 214 26.38 -15.56 -0.75
C ASN A 214 27.56 -16.00 0.13
N ASN A 215 27.54 -17.23 0.64
CA ASN A 215 28.60 -17.75 1.52
C ASN A 215 29.45 -18.87 0.88
N HIS A 216 29.16 -19.25 -0.37
CA HIS A 216 29.97 -20.16 -1.19
C HIS A 216 30.15 -21.61 -0.66
N TYR A 217 29.13 -22.15 0.03
CA TYR A 217 29.06 -23.55 0.44
C TYR A 217 27.74 -24.21 0.00
N GLY A 218 27.63 -25.53 0.23
CA GLY A 218 26.45 -26.31 -0.11
C GLY A 218 25.47 -26.49 1.03
N LEU A 219 24.18 -26.60 0.70
CA LEU A 219 23.13 -26.97 1.64
C LEU A 219 22.34 -28.16 1.08
N HIS A 220 22.30 -29.27 1.82
CA HIS A 220 21.40 -30.39 1.55
C HIS A 220 20.29 -30.38 2.59
N VAL A 221 19.08 -30.08 2.15
CA VAL A 221 17.92 -29.84 3.03
C VAL A 221 16.67 -30.56 2.55
N SER A 222 15.77 -30.83 3.50
CA SER A 222 14.44 -31.40 3.31
C SER A 222 13.40 -30.54 4.02
N SER A 223 12.23 -30.43 3.41
CA SER A 223 11.03 -29.84 4.04
C SER A 223 10.36 -30.77 5.06
N GLU A 224 10.81 -32.02 5.17
CA GLU A 224 10.27 -32.98 6.11
C GLU A 224 10.43 -32.50 7.56
N GLY A 225 9.33 -32.53 8.33
CA GLY A 225 9.32 -32.11 9.73
C GLY A 225 9.35 -30.59 9.95
N VAL A 226 9.32 -29.77 8.90
CA VAL A 226 9.14 -28.32 9.02
C VAL A 226 7.73 -28.04 9.55
N ALA A 227 7.64 -27.27 10.64
CA ALA A 227 6.36 -26.86 11.18
C ALA A 227 5.70 -25.82 10.26
N LEU A 228 4.46 -26.08 9.83
CA LEU A 228 3.68 -25.15 9.04
C LEU A 228 2.72 -24.35 9.93
N TYR A 229 2.51 -23.08 9.58
CA TYR A 229 1.53 -22.25 10.25
C TYR A 229 0.11 -22.74 9.97
N LYS A 230 -0.82 -22.58 10.92
CA LYS A 230 -2.21 -23.01 10.74
C LYS A 230 -2.85 -22.26 9.57
N GLY A 231 -3.37 -23.00 8.58
CA GLY A 231 -3.94 -22.46 7.34
C GLY A 231 -2.94 -22.29 6.20
N ALA A 232 -1.65 -22.52 6.42
CA ALA A 232 -0.63 -22.40 5.37
C ALA A 232 -0.82 -23.45 4.26
N VAL A 233 -1.29 -24.65 4.61
CA VAL A 233 -1.60 -25.73 3.67
C VAL A 233 -2.79 -25.44 2.75
N GLU A 234 -3.60 -24.43 3.07
CA GLU A 234 -4.77 -24.02 2.28
C GLU A 234 -4.38 -23.00 1.20
N LEU A 235 -3.16 -22.46 1.24
CA LEU A 235 -2.66 -21.53 0.24
C LEU A 235 -2.22 -22.28 -1.02
N GLU A 236 -2.46 -21.67 -2.17
CA GLU A 236 -1.99 -22.19 -3.45
C GLU A 236 -0.48 -21.97 -3.61
N GLY A 237 0.19 -22.95 -4.22
CA GLY A 237 1.63 -22.88 -4.52
C GLY A 237 2.52 -23.59 -3.49
N ASP A 238 3.83 -23.46 -3.68
CA ASP A 238 4.83 -24.05 -2.79
C ASP A 238 5.02 -23.17 -1.55
N ILE A 239 4.53 -23.65 -0.41
CA ILE A 239 4.58 -22.90 0.86
C ILE A 239 6.01 -22.58 1.32
N MET A 240 7.02 -23.35 0.88
CA MET A 240 8.41 -23.09 1.22
C MET A 240 8.97 -21.86 0.49
N ARG A 241 8.27 -21.37 -0.53
CA ARG A 241 8.57 -20.12 -1.24
C ARG A 241 7.74 -18.94 -0.76
N ALA A 242 6.73 -19.19 0.07
CA ALA A 242 5.81 -18.14 0.50
C ALA A 242 6.44 -17.22 1.57
N PRO A 243 6.06 -15.93 1.59
CA PRO A 243 6.48 -14.98 2.63
C PRO A 243 6.27 -15.53 4.05
N THR A 244 7.34 -15.52 4.84
CA THR A 244 7.37 -16.14 6.18
C THR A 244 8.17 -15.31 7.17
N TYR A 245 7.80 -14.04 7.33
CA TYR A 245 8.40 -13.23 8.38
C TYR A 245 8.03 -13.74 9.77
N GLY A 246 9.03 -13.84 10.65
CA GLY A 246 8.92 -14.47 11.96
C GLY A 246 9.58 -15.85 12.07
N ALA A 247 9.93 -16.48 10.94
CA ALA A 247 10.81 -17.65 10.95
C ALA A 247 12.29 -17.26 10.85
N LEU A 248 13.16 -18.17 11.29
CA LEU A 248 14.61 -17.98 11.33
C LEU A 248 15.32 -19.24 10.82
N ILE A 249 16.22 -19.08 9.85
CA ILE A 249 17.18 -20.11 9.47
C ILE A 249 18.41 -19.97 10.36
N ILE A 250 18.90 -21.11 10.86
CA ILE A 250 20.04 -21.19 11.77
C ILE A 250 21.02 -22.22 11.21
N ILE A 251 22.31 -21.89 11.15
CA ILE A 251 23.39 -22.86 10.96
C ILE A 251 24.17 -22.97 12.26
N ALA A 252 24.27 -24.18 12.79
CA ALA A 252 24.90 -24.45 14.07
C ALA A 252 25.70 -25.75 14.06
N GLU A 253 26.66 -25.84 14.97
CA GLU A 253 27.40 -27.06 15.27
C GLU A 253 26.46 -28.16 15.78
N SER A 254 26.81 -29.42 15.56
CA SER A 254 25.94 -30.55 15.90
C SER A 254 25.66 -30.67 17.41
N ASP A 255 26.60 -30.25 18.25
CA ASP A 255 26.47 -30.22 19.71
C ASP A 255 25.61 -29.04 20.23
N ALA A 256 25.55 -27.94 19.48
CA ALA A 256 24.74 -26.76 19.81
C ALA A 256 23.24 -26.93 19.51
N VAL A 257 22.87 -27.92 18.69
CA VAL A 257 21.47 -28.16 18.27
C VAL A 257 20.50 -28.28 19.44
N ALA A 258 20.86 -29.02 20.48
CA ALA A 258 19.98 -29.24 21.63
C ALA A 258 19.74 -27.94 22.43
N ASP A 259 20.76 -27.08 22.57
CA ASP A 259 20.61 -25.76 23.21
C ASP A 259 19.74 -24.83 22.36
N VAL A 260 19.96 -24.81 21.04
CA VAL A 260 19.13 -24.04 20.10
C VAL A 260 17.65 -24.43 20.20
N GLN A 261 17.35 -25.73 20.12
CA GLN A 261 15.98 -26.23 20.25
C GLN A 261 15.38 -25.94 21.63
N GLY A 262 16.16 -26.07 22.70
CA GLY A 262 15.73 -25.73 24.06
C GLY A 262 15.35 -24.26 24.22
N ARG A 263 16.15 -23.34 23.69
CA ARG A 263 15.88 -21.89 23.70
C ARG A 263 14.66 -21.53 22.86
N CYS A 264 14.52 -22.11 21.67
CA CYS A 264 13.31 -21.95 20.86
C CYS A 264 12.06 -22.46 21.59
N GLY A 265 12.16 -23.61 22.28
CA GLY A 265 11.08 -24.17 23.09
C GLY A 265 10.64 -23.27 24.25
N GLN A 266 11.57 -22.60 24.93
CA GLN A 266 11.26 -21.60 25.97
C GLN A 266 10.47 -20.40 25.42
N LEU A 267 10.64 -20.08 24.14
CA LEU A 267 9.88 -19.05 23.43
C LEU A 267 8.58 -19.58 22.81
N GLY A 268 8.27 -20.88 22.99
CA GLY A 268 7.10 -21.52 22.40
C GLY A 268 7.17 -21.69 20.87
N LEU A 269 8.38 -21.71 20.31
CA LEU A 269 8.61 -21.82 18.87
C LEU A 269 9.05 -23.23 18.47
N PRO A 270 8.48 -23.82 17.40
CA PRO A 270 9.00 -25.06 16.84
C PRO A 270 10.40 -24.81 16.26
N CYS A 271 11.27 -25.80 16.35
CA CYS A 271 12.61 -25.74 15.77
C CYS A 271 13.00 -27.10 15.19
N SER A 272 13.08 -27.17 13.86
CA SER A 272 13.29 -28.40 13.11
C SER A 272 14.67 -28.38 12.46
N ILE A 273 15.39 -29.50 12.53
CA ILE A 273 16.61 -29.71 11.75
C ILE A 273 16.15 -30.09 10.35
N ILE A 274 16.48 -29.26 9.36
CA ILE A 274 16.06 -29.45 7.98
C ILE A 274 17.17 -30.02 7.10
N GLY A 275 18.42 -30.03 7.56
CA GLY A 275 19.51 -30.53 6.74
C GLY A 275 20.90 -30.26 7.28
N THR A 276 21.87 -30.28 6.36
CA THR A 276 23.30 -30.14 6.68
C THR A 276 24.03 -29.32 5.64
N VAL A 277 25.06 -28.61 6.10
CA VAL A 277 26.03 -27.97 5.23
C VAL A 277 26.92 -29.03 4.59
N VAL A 278 27.18 -28.91 3.28
CA VAL A 278 28.05 -29.80 2.50
C VAL A 278 29.11 -29.00 1.73
N SER A 279 30.13 -29.68 1.25
CA SER A 279 31.22 -29.04 0.48
C SER A 279 30.84 -28.68 -0.95
N GLU A 280 29.91 -29.42 -1.56
CA GLU A 280 29.44 -29.17 -2.93
C GLU A 280 28.53 -27.94 -2.96
N ARG A 281 28.90 -26.91 -3.72
CA ARG A 281 28.18 -25.62 -3.71
C ARG A 281 26.77 -25.73 -4.29
N GLY A 282 25.87 -24.94 -3.73
CA GLY A 282 24.48 -24.82 -4.19
C GLY A 282 23.48 -25.32 -3.15
N LEU A 283 22.22 -25.35 -3.55
CA LEU A 283 21.12 -25.81 -2.71
C LEU A 283 20.52 -27.09 -3.31
N VAL A 284 20.52 -28.18 -2.55
CA VAL A 284 19.71 -29.36 -2.84
C VAL A 284 18.53 -29.38 -1.86
N PHE A 285 17.32 -29.22 -2.38
CA PHE A 285 16.09 -29.16 -1.60
C PHE A 285 15.17 -30.32 -1.97
N ASN A 286 14.81 -31.18 -1.01
CA ASN A 286 14.03 -32.40 -1.25
C ASN A 286 14.63 -33.33 -2.35
N GLY A 287 15.96 -33.32 -2.50
CA GLY A 287 16.66 -34.11 -3.52
C GLY A 287 16.80 -33.44 -4.88
N GLU A 288 16.26 -32.24 -5.08
CA GLU A 288 16.36 -31.47 -6.32
C GLU A 288 17.37 -30.32 -6.18
N SER A 289 18.22 -30.13 -7.19
CA SER A 289 19.14 -28.99 -7.23
C SER A 289 18.38 -27.71 -7.59
N ILE A 290 18.50 -26.71 -6.75
CA ILE A 290 17.85 -25.41 -6.90
C ILE A 290 18.90 -24.39 -7.32
N ILE A 291 18.77 -23.90 -8.55
CA ILE A 291 19.66 -22.89 -9.15
C ILE A 291 19.04 -21.49 -9.19
N GLU A 292 17.71 -21.43 -9.12
CA GLU A 292 16.90 -20.23 -9.26
C GLU A 292 15.57 -20.44 -8.52
N GLN A 293 14.94 -19.33 -8.11
CA GLN A 293 13.58 -19.29 -7.59
C GLN A 293 12.84 -18.11 -8.21
N GLU A 294 11.75 -18.39 -8.93
CA GLU A 294 10.80 -17.35 -9.33
C GLU A 294 10.02 -16.86 -8.09
N ARG A 295 9.49 -15.63 -8.15
CA ARG A 295 8.58 -15.13 -7.12
C ARG A 295 7.23 -15.84 -7.19
N VAL A 296 6.53 -15.96 -6.05
CA VAL A 296 5.16 -16.49 -6.03
C VAL A 296 4.16 -15.35 -6.19
N ASN A 297 2.96 -15.62 -6.70
CA ASN A 297 1.91 -14.59 -6.87
C ASN A 297 1.55 -13.88 -5.55
N LEU A 298 1.75 -14.54 -4.39
CA LEU A 298 1.58 -13.89 -3.09
C LEU A 298 2.61 -12.79 -2.82
N ASP A 299 3.77 -12.78 -3.48
CA ASP A 299 4.74 -11.69 -3.40
C ASP A 299 4.20 -10.42 -4.07
N GLU A 300 3.30 -10.53 -5.07
CA GLU A 300 2.63 -9.37 -5.70
C GLU A 300 1.59 -8.71 -4.79
N ILE A 301 1.19 -9.40 -3.71
CA ILE A 301 0.37 -8.81 -2.65
C ILE A 301 1.20 -7.75 -1.90
N TYR A 302 2.53 -7.90 -1.81
CA TYR A 302 3.39 -6.81 -1.36
C TYR A 302 3.35 -5.66 -2.37
N GLY A 303 2.93 -4.50 -1.89
CA GLY A 303 2.89 -3.27 -2.67
C GLY A 303 1.59 -3.02 -3.43
N SER A 304 0.62 -3.94 -3.42
CA SER A 304 -0.71 -3.73 -4.01
C SER A 304 -1.79 -3.31 -3.00
N PHE A 305 -1.45 -3.26 -1.71
CA PHE A 305 -2.30 -2.64 -0.69
C PHE A 305 -2.19 -1.11 -0.73
N ALA A 306 -2.83 -0.50 -1.74
CA ALA A 306 -3.45 0.79 -1.52
C ALA A 306 -4.60 0.58 -0.54
N GLN A 307 -4.79 1.49 0.41
CA GLN A 307 -5.98 1.51 1.24
C GLN A 307 -7.18 1.74 0.31
N LYS A 308 -7.76 0.65 -0.22
CA LYS A 308 -8.83 0.67 -1.21
C LYS A 308 -10.05 1.29 -0.59
N ASP A 309 -10.26 2.58 -0.85
CA ASP A 309 -11.58 3.14 -0.71
C ASP A 309 -12.42 2.61 -1.86
N SER A 310 -13.15 1.53 -1.59
CA SER A 310 -14.01 0.85 -2.56
C SER A 310 -14.97 1.80 -3.29
N LEU A 311 -15.34 2.93 -2.68
CA LEU A 311 -16.20 3.93 -3.28
C LEU A 311 -15.44 4.73 -4.35
N LEU A 312 -14.20 5.16 -4.04
CA LEU A 312 -13.33 5.84 -5.00
C LEU A 312 -12.94 4.90 -6.14
N ASP A 313 -12.68 3.62 -5.85
CA ASP A 313 -12.39 2.60 -6.86
C ASP A 313 -13.58 2.40 -7.81
N GLU A 314 -14.79 2.19 -7.26
CA GLU A 314 -16.03 2.03 -8.05
C GLU A 314 -16.28 3.25 -8.95
N LEU A 315 -16.02 4.47 -8.44
CA LEU A 315 -16.19 5.69 -9.20
C LEU A 315 -15.09 5.89 -10.26
N ASN A 316 -13.83 5.54 -9.96
CA ASN A 316 -12.73 5.55 -10.92
C ASN A 316 -12.99 4.59 -12.08
N ASP A 317 -13.45 3.37 -11.78
CA ASP A 317 -13.77 2.39 -12.82
C ASP A 317 -14.96 2.82 -13.67
N ALA A 318 -15.98 3.43 -13.07
CA ALA A 318 -17.08 4.02 -13.82
C ALA A 318 -16.61 5.15 -14.75
N ILE A 319 -15.68 6.01 -14.34
CA ILE A 319 -15.13 7.07 -15.20
C ILE A 319 -14.35 6.46 -16.38
N LYS A 320 -13.53 5.42 -16.15
CA LYS A 320 -12.85 4.71 -17.24
C LYS A 320 -13.84 4.12 -18.24
N GLN A 321 -14.92 3.51 -17.74
CA GLN A 321 -15.98 2.97 -18.60
C GLN A 321 -16.67 4.07 -19.40
N ILE A 322 -17.04 5.20 -18.75
CA ILE A 322 -17.62 6.38 -19.41
C ILE A 322 -16.71 6.86 -20.55
N GLN A 323 -15.39 6.95 -20.33
CA GLN A 323 -14.46 7.35 -21.38
C GLN A 323 -14.38 6.35 -22.55
N ALA A 324 -14.77 5.10 -22.35
CA ALA A 324 -14.82 4.08 -23.40
C ALA A 324 -16.16 4.02 -24.14
N ILE A 325 -17.20 4.75 -23.69
CA ILE A 325 -18.53 4.73 -24.33
C ILE A 325 -18.45 5.40 -25.71
N ARG A 326 -18.81 4.64 -26.74
CA ARG A 326 -18.88 5.13 -28.13
C ARG A 326 -19.92 6.24 -28.25
N ASN A 327 -19.59 7.30 -28.97
CA ASN A 327 -20.46 8.47 -29.22
C ASN A 327 -20.86 9.28 -27.98
N LEU A 328 -20.27 9.03 -26.81
CA LEU A 328 -20.57 9.78 -25.58
C LEU A 328 -20.30 11.28 -25.70
N VAL A 329 -19.39 11.69 -26.59
CA VAL A 329 -19.10 13.11 -26.89
C VAL A 329 -20.37 13.90 -27.18
N GLY A 330 -21.37 13.26 -27.80
CA GLY A 330 -22.67 13.86 -28.07
C GLY A 330 -23.52 14.14 -26.82
N LEU A 331 -23.20 13.58 -25.66
CA LEU A 331 -23.89 13.80 -24.38
C LEU A 331 -23.12 14.72 -23.41
N ILE A 332 -21.87 15.09 -23.72
CA ILE A 332 -21.07 15.96 -22.84
C ILE A 332 -21.53 17.43 -23.00
N PRO A 333 -21.84 18.15 -21.90
CA PRO A 333 -22.12 19.59 -21.94
C PRO A 333 -20.84 20.41 -22.13
N GLU A 334 -20.94 21.66 -22.57
CA GLU A 334 -19.80 22.57 -22.74
C GLU A 334 -19.11 22.89 -21.42
N VAL A 335 -19.85 22.97 -20.31
CA VAL A 335 -19.29 23.07 -18.94
C VAL A 335 -18.62 21.78 -18.45
N GLY A 336 -18.70 20.70 -19.21
CA GLY A 336 -18.14 19.39 -18.90
C GLY A 336 -19.05 18.50 -18.04
N MET A 337 -18.90 17.20 -18.23
CA MET A 337 -19.61 16.15 -17.49
C MET A 337 -18.90 15.85 -16.18
N ASN A 338 -19.66 15.50 -15.15
CA ASN A 338 -19.14 14.95 -13.91
C ASN A 338 -20.07 13.84 -13.42
N ILE A 339 -19.51 12.88 -12.70
CA ILE A 339 -20.22 11.81 -12.02
C ILE A 339 -19.79 11.80 -10.56
N VAL A 340 -20.75 11.64 -9.67
CA VAL A 340 -20.51 11.62 -8.22
C VAL A 340 -21.12 10.40 -7.57
N TYR A 341 -20.59 10.04 -6.40
CA TYR A 341 -21.07 8.93 -5.60
C TYR A 341 -20.92 9.17 -4.11
N ALA A 342 -21.97 8.91 -3.35
CA ALA A 342 -22.06 9.20 -1.93
C ALA A 342 -21.87 7.95 -1.06
N LYS A 343 -21.22 8.17 0.10
CA LYS A 343 -21.26 7.21 1.22
C LYS A 343 -22.72 6.94 1.63
N LYS A 344 -22.97 5.79 2.24
CA LYS A 344 -24.33 5.38 2.65
C LYS A 344 -24.96 6.35 3.66
N ASP A 345 -24.14 6.99 4.47
CA ASP A 345 -24.46 7.91 5.56
C ASP A 345 -23.99 9.34 5.26
N ALA A 346 -23.83 9.69 3.98
CA ALA A 346 -23.35 11.00 3.58
C ALA A 346 -24.21 12.13 4.16
N SER A 347 -23.55 13.07 4.84
CA SER A 347 -24.20 14.22 5.51
C SER A 347 -23.70 15.56 4.99
N SER A 348 -22.59 15.54 4.25
CA SER A 348 -21.95 16.73 3.70
C SER A 348 -21.38 16.45 2.30
N ALA A 349 -21.01 17.52 1.58
CA ALA A 349 -20.36 17.36 0.28
C ALA A 349 -19.01 16.61 0.37
N ASN A 350 -18.36 16.64 1.53
CA ASN A 350 -17.11 15.91 1.78
C ASN A 350 -17.33 14.39 1.95
N ASP A 351 -18.57 13.92 2.01
CA ASP A 351 -18.90 12.50 2.01
C ASP A 351 -19.25 11.97 0.61
N ILE A 352 -19.11 12.83 -0.41
CA ILE A 352 -19.45 12.55 -1.79
C ILE A 352 -18.21 12.67 -2.66
N ALA A 353 -17.82 11.58 -3.30
CA ALA A 353 -16.74 11.53 -4.26
C ALA A 353 -17.20 12.04 -5.63
N GLY A 354 -16.30 12.67 -6.37
CA GLY A 354 -16.52 13.15 -7.72
C GLY A 354 -15.21 13.46 -8.42
N LEU A 355 -15.26 13.80 -9.70
CA LEU A 355 -14.09 14.28 -10.42
C LEU A 355 -13.81 15.75 -10.06
N SER A 356 -12.58 16.07 -9.62
CA SER A 356 -12.19 17.43 -9.24
C SER A 356 -12.18 18.40 -10.42
N GLY A 357 -11.94 17.89 -11.63
CA GLY A 357 -12.21 18.59 -12.89
C GLY A 357 -13.52 18.09 -13.52
N ARG A 358 -13.48 17.76 -14.80
CA ARG A 358 -14.64 17.35 -15.60
C ARG A 358 -14.20 16.40 -16.70
N ILE A 359 -15.13 15.58 -17.17
CA ILE A 359 -15.01 14.86 -18.43
C ILE A 359 -15.40 15.85 -19.54
N ILE A 360 -14.44 16.18 -20.39
CA ILE A 360 -14.57 17.18 -21.46
C ILE A 360 -14.46 16.54 -22.84
N LYS A 361 -14.86 17.29 -23.87
CA LYS A 361 -14.66 16.93 -25.28
C LYS A 361 -13.23 17.33 -25.67
N ALA A 362 -12.34 16.37 -25.87
CA ALA A 362 -10.97 16.62 -26.33
C ALA A 362 -10.62 15.67 -27.47
N MET A 363 -10.12 16.21 -28.58
CA MET A 363 -9.68 15.42 -29.74
C MET A 363 -10.75 14.46 -30.31
N GLY A 364 -12.04 14.79 -30.14
CA GLY A 364 -13.16 13.94 -30.59
C GLY A 364 -13.50 12.79 -29.64
N GLU A 365 -12.94 12.77 -28.43
CA GLU A 365 -13.14 11.74 -27.43
C GLU A 365 -13.49 12.33 -26.04
N PRO A 366 -14.16 11.56 -25.17
CA PRO A 366 -14.37 11.93 -23.77
C PRO A 366 -13.07 11.83 -22.96
N MET A 367 -12.59 12.94 -22.41
CA MET A 367 -11.36 12.98 -21.62
C MET A 367 -11.62 13.52 -20.21
N SER A 368 -11.29 12.74 -19.18
CA SER A 368 -11.34 13.20 -17.78
C SER A 368 -10.18 14.16 -17.48
N CYS A 369 -10.49 15.32 -16.91
CA CYS A 369 -9.53 16.21 -16.28
C CYS A 369 -9.69 16.16 -14.76
N GLY A 370 -8.59 16.10 -14.03
CA GLY A 370 -8.59 16.02 -12.56
C GLY A 370 -8.64 14.59 -12.03
N GLU A 371 -8.83 14.46 -10.72
CA GLU A 371 -8.79 13.19 -9.98
C GLU A 371 -10.10 12.95 -9.26
N VAL A 372 -10.42 11.68 -8.99
CA VAL A 372 -11.55 11.31 -8.15
C VAL A 372 -11.21 11.59 -6.69
N THR A 373 -11.99 12.46 -6.05
CA THR A 373 -11.81 12.82 -4.64
C THR A 373 -13.14 13.22 -4.02
N TYR A 374 -13.22 13.10 -2.69
CA TYR A 374 -14.33 13.64 -1.92
C TYR A 374 -14.42 15.17 -2.01
N GLY A 375 -15.65 15.71 -2.02
CA GLY A 375 -15.90 17.16 -2.05
C GLY A 375 -15.62 17.82 -3.40
N ALA A 376 -15.33 17.05 -4.45
CA ALA A 376 -14.90 17.55 -5.74
C ALA A 376 -15.95 18.38 -6.50
N SER A 377 -17.23 17.96 -6.49
CA SER A 377 -18.29 18.57 -7.29
C SER A 377 -19.39 19.15 -6.40
N LYS A 378 -19.32 20.45 -6.10
CA LYS A 378 -20.31 21.12 -5.25
C LYS A 378 -21.75 20.99 -5.78
N TYR A 379 -21.94 21.15 -7.09
CA TYR A 379 -23.26 21.12 -7.73
C TYR A 379 -23.90 19.72 -7.60
N LEU A 380 -23.25 18.68 -8.12
CA LEU A 380 -23.80 17.33 -8.05
C LEU A 380 -23.83 16.77 -6.62
N ALA A 381 -22.87 17.14 -5.76
CA ALA A 381 -22.92 16.76 -4.36
C ALA A 381 -24.18 17.32 -3.67
N SER A 382 -24.54 18.58 -3.91
CA SER A 382 -25.79 19.15 -3.37
C SER A 382 -27.04 18.41 -3.85
N VAL A 383 -27.06 17.97 -5.11
CA VAL A 383 -28.17 17.18 -5.68
C VAL A 383 -28.29 15.83 -5.00
N VAL A 384 -27.19 15.09 -4.86
CA VAL A 384 -27.21 13.76 -4.24
C VAL A 384 -27.57 13.84 -2.76
N LEU A 385 -27.09 14.86 -2.03
CA LEU A 385 -27.47 15.05 -0.63
C LEU A 385 -28.99 15.27 -0.47
N GLU A 386 -29.62 16.10 -1.31
CA GLU A 386 -31.07 16.28 -1.25
C GLU A 386 -31.80 15.01 -1.73
N ALA A 387 -31.33 14.34 -2.79
CA ALA A 387 -31.92 13.10 -3.28
C ALA A 387 -31.92 11.98 -2.22
N MET A 388 -30.83 11.84 -1.45
CA MET A 388 -30.73 10.84 -0.38
C MET A 388 -31.72 11.07 0.77
N LYS A 389 -32.22 12.30 0.97
CA LYS A 389 -33.27 12.59 1.97
C LYS A 389 -34.63 12.04 1.52
N HIS A 390 -34.87 11.96 0.22
CA HIS A 390 -36.07 11.37 -0.38
C HIS A 390 -35.95 9.85 -0.47
N GLU A 391 -34.83 9.36 -1.00
CA GLU A 391 -34.57 7.95 -1.19
C GLU A 391 -33.09 7.62 -0.90
N ALA A 392 -32.82 6.99 0.24
CA ALA A 392 -31.45 6.67 0.68
C ALA A 392 -30.65 5.79 -0.30
N SER A 393 -31.31 5.10 -1.23
CA SER A 393 -30.67 4.29 -2.27
C SER A 393 -29.99 5.15 -3.35
N ARG A 394 -30.44 6.39 -3.56
CA ARG A 394 -30.06 7.29 -4.66
C ARG A 394 -28.79 8.04 -4.31
N ARG A 395 -27.67 7.33 -4.42
CA ARG A 395 -26.35 7.79 -3.96
C ARG A 395 -25.44 8.29 -5.09
N ALA A 396 -25.85 8.20 -6.35
CA ALA A 396 -25.04 8.63 -7.48
C ALA A 396 -25.77 9.65 -8.35
N ALA A 397 -25.02 10.53 -9.00
CA ALA A 397 -25.57 11.43 -10.02
C ALA A 397 -24.56 11.70 -11.13
N VAL A 398 -25.07 11.94 -12.35
CA VAL A 398 -24.28 12.38 -13.50
C VAL A 398 -24.98 13.54 -14.20
N ASN A 399 -24.23 14.53 -14.69
CA ASN A 399 -24.78 15.56 -15.56
C ASN A 399 -24.40 15.32 -17.03
N ILE A 400 -25.39 15.40 -17.90
CA ILE A 400 -25.24 15.38 -19.36
C ILE A 400 -25.75 16.71 -19.94
N ARG A 401 -25.52 16.94 -21.23
CA ARG A 401 -26.08 18.11 -21.92
C ARG A 401 -27.61 18.16 -21.83
N GLY A 402 -28.15 19.37 -21.93
CA GLY A 402 -29.56 19.58 -22.22
C GLY A 402 -29.89 19.30 -23.69
N GLY A 403 -31.17 19.47 -24.02
CA GLY A 403 -31.69 19.37 -25.38
C GLY A 403 -33.08 18.78 -25.42
N ASP A 404 -33.88 19.20 -26.40
CA ASP A 404 -35.26 18.74 -26.57
C ASP A 404 -35.33 17.23 -26.91
N ASP A 405 -34.22 16.66 -27.40
CA ASP A 405 -34.07 15.24 -27.72
C ASP A 405 -33.74 14.37 -26.49
N ILE A 406 -33.23 14.95 -25.39
CA ILE A 406 -32.77 14.18 -24.24
C ILE A 406 -33.93 13.61 -23.43
N LYS A 407 -34.95 14.43 -23.16
CA LYS A 407 -36.15 13.99 -22.42
C LYS A 407 -36.82 12.75 -23.06
N PRO A 408 -37.20 12.77 -24.36
CA PRO A 408 -37.85 11.62 -24.97
C PRO A 408 -36.94 10.37 -25.01
N LYS A 409 -35.61 10.54 -25.16
CA LYS A 409 -34.65 9.42 -25.08
C LYS A 409 -34.58 8.81 -23.68
N LEU A 410 -34.64 9.61 -22.62
CA LEU A 410 -34.69 9.11 -21.24
C LEU A 410 -36.02 8.43 -20.93
N GLU A 411 -37.14 9.02 -21.37
CA GLU A 411 -38.48 8.44 -21.17
C GLU A 411 -38.66 7.12 -21.92
N SER A 412 -38.06 6.95 -23.10
CA SER A 412 -38.09 5.68 -23.84
C SER A 412 -37.30 4.55 -23.16
N LEU A 413 -36.34 4.91 -22.31
CA LEU A 413 -35.61 3.97 -21.43
C LEU A 413 -36.34 3.72 -20.09
N GLY A 414 -37.53 4.29 -19.92
CA GLY A 414 -38.38 4.08 -18.74
C GLY A 414 -38.11 5.02 -17.56
N LEU A 415 -37.30 6.08 -17.76
CA LEU A 415 -37.02 7.06 -16.70
C LEU A 415 -38.10 8.14 -16.66
N LYS A 416 -38.43 8.58 -15.44
CA LYS A 416 -39.26 9.77 -15.25
C LYS A 416 -38.38 11.02 -15.31
N VAL A 417 -38.72 11.94 -16.21
CA VAL A 417 -37.97 13.17 -16.44
C VAL A 417 -38.82 14.39 -16.10
N MET A 418 -38.29 15.27 -15.25
CA MET A 418 -38.91 16.55 -14.94
C MET A 418 -38.14 17.69 -15.62
N VAL A 419 -38.86 18.57 -16.30
CA VAL A 419 -38.30 19.80 -16.85
C VAL A 419 -38.50 20.92 -15.82
N LEU A 420 -37.40 21.51 -15.38
CA LEU A 420 -37.41 22.61 -14.42
C LEU A 420 -37.70 23.95 -15.12
N PRO A 421 -38.25 24.94 -14.41
CA PRO A 421 -38.36 26.30 -14.95
C PRO A 421 -36.96 26.89 -15.21
N SER A 422 -36.84 27.73 -16.25
CA SER A 422 -35.56 28.37 -16.61
C SER A 422 -35.05 29.33 -15.55
N LYS A 423 -35.96 29.98 -14.82
CA LYS A 423 -35.64 30.83 -13.67
C LYS A 423 -36.00 30.12 -12.38
N ILE A 424 -35.00 29.89 -11.53
CA ILE A 424 -35.20 29.41 -10.16
C ILE A 424 -34.72 30.51 -9.21
N GLU A 425 -35.57 30.90 -8.26
CA GLU A 425 -35.21 31.82 -7.19
C GLU A 425 -34.35 31.08 -6.15
N GLY A 426 -33.12 31.58 -5.92
CA GLY A 426 -32.19 31.03 -4.94
C GLY A 426 -30.75 30.99 -5.45
N GLU A 427 -29.78 30.97 -4.52
CA GLU A 427 -28.37 30.73 -4.85
C GLU A 427 -28.07 29.22 -4.77
N GLY A 428 -27.56 28.63 -5.85
CA GLY A 428 -27.13 27.23 -5.85
C GLY A 428 -27.58 26.44 -7.07
N CYS A 429 -27.57 25.11 -6.94
CA CYS A 429 -27.98 24.19 -8.00
C CYS A 429 -29.51 24.21 -8.17
N PRO A 430 -30.05 24.54 -9.38
CA PRO A 430 -31.49 24.49 -9.66
C PRO A 430 -32.15 23.16 -9.28
N VAL A 431 -31.48 22.04 -9.54
CA VAL A 431 -31.99 20.69 -9.24
C VAL A 431 -32.03 20.45 -7.73
N ALA A 432 -31.00 20.88 -6.98
CA ALA A 432 -30.97 20.72 -5.54
C ALA A 432 -32.02 21.59 -4.84
N ILE A 433 -32.21 22.84 -5.30
CA ILE A 433 -33.25 23.75 -4.80
C ILE A 433 -34.64 23.12 -5.01
N HIS A 434 -34.88 22.58 -6.21
CA HIS A 434 -36.13 21.89 -6.49
C HIS A 434 -36.34 20.66 -5.59
N LEU A 435 -35.34 19.78 -5.48
CA LEU A 435 -35.40 18.59 -4.63
C LEU A 435 -35.66 18.94 -3.17
N HIS A 436 -35.09 20.04 -2.67
CA HIS A 436 -35.33 20.49 -1.30
C HIS A 436 -36.80 20.84 -1.01
N GLN A 437 -37.51 21.35 -2.02
CA GLN A 437 -38.89 21.83 -1.90
C GLN A 437 -39.93 20.79 -2.34
N ALA A 438 -39.53 19.79 -3.12
CA ALA A 438 -40.42 18.77 -3.67
C ALA A 438 -40.84 17.74 -2.61
N GLU A 439 -42.06 17.20 -2.73
CA GLU A 439 -42.53 16.09 -1.87
C GLU A 439 -42.03 14.72 -2.35
N SER A 440 -41.61 14.62 -3.62
CA SER A 440 -41.16 13.39 -4.24
C SER A 440 -40.13 13.67 -5.34
N MET A 441 -39.23 12.72 -5.57
CA MET A 441 -38.22 12.81 -6.63
C MET A 441 -38.56 11.98 -7.88
N VAL A 442 -37.99 12.38 -9.01
CA VAL A 442 -37.94 11.63 -10.27
C VAL A 442 -36.50 11.20 -10.61
N ASP A 443 -36.33 10.41 -11.68
CA ASP A 443 -35.02 9.85 -12.07
C ASP A 443 -34.08 10.87 -12.71
N ALA A 444 -34.63 11.87 -13.43
CA ALA A 444 -33.82 12.89 -14.09
C ALA A 444 -34.49 14.28 -14.09
N TYR A 445 -33.66 15.32 -14.02
CA TYR A 445 -34.07 16.72 -14.02
C TYR A 445 -33.37 17.47 -15.15
N LEU A 446 -34.15 18.00 -16.09
CA LEU A 446 -33.67 18.80 -17.19
C LEU A 446 -33.85 20.29 -16.86
N HIS A 447 -32.73 21.01 -16.78
CA HIS A 447 -32.74 22.47 -16.71
C HIS A 447 -32.58 23.03 -18.13
N PRO A 448 -33.55 23.81 -18.65
CA PRO A 448 -33.54 24.28 -20.04
C PRO A 448 -32.47 25.34 -20.32
N GLY A 449 -31.77 25.82 -19.28
CA GLY A 449 -30.79 26.89 -19.36
C GLY A 449 -31.42 28.26 -19.12
N ASP A 450 -30.56 29.25 -18.87
CA ASP A 450 -30.92 30.68 -18.79
C ASP A 450 -29.70 31.52 -19.18
N TYR A 451 -29.80 32.85 -19.14
CA TYR A 451 -28.69 33.75 -19.42
C TYR A 451 -27.46 33.44 -18.53
N GLY A 452 -26.39 32.91 -19.15
CA GLY A 452 -25.17 32.51 -18.45
C GLY A 452 -25.21 31.11 -17.81
N VAL A 453 -26.29 30.35 -17.99
CA VAL A 453 -26.45 28.97 -17.48
C VAL A 453 -26.74 28.03 -18.64
N GLU A 454 -25.83 27.09 -18.90
CA GLU A 454 -26.02 26.07 -19.93
C GLU A 454 -27.19 25.14 -19.59
N ALA A 455 -27.95 24.73 -20.61
CA ALA A 455 -28.93 23.68 -20.48
C ALA A 455 -28.23 22.35 -20.10
N THR A 456 -28.66 21.71 -19.01
CA THR A 456 -28.07 20.46 -18.54
C THR A 456 -29.15 19.53 -18.01
N THR A 457 -28.90 18.22 -18.11
CA THR A 457 -29.77 17.20 -17.52
C THR A 457 -28.99 16.48 -16.43
N THR A 458 -29.52 16.47 -15.21
CA THR A 458 -28.95 15.71 -14.08
C THR A 458 -29.73 14.43 -13.90
N ILE A 459 -29.04 13.30 -13.90
CA ILE A 459 -29.64 11.97 -13.75
C ILE A 459 -29.20 11.36 -12.43
N LEU A 460 -30.15 10.83 -11.65
CA LEU A 460 -29.93 10.18 -10.36
C LEU A 460 -29.86 8.66 -10.51
N GLY A 461 -28.91 8.03 -9.82
CA GLY A 461 -28.69 6.59 -9.82
C GLY A 461 -28.37 6.03 -8.44
N SER A 462 -28.40 4.71 -8.31
CA SER A 462 -28.04 4.02 -7.07
C SER A 462 -26.54 3.76 -6.92
N SER A 463 -25.83 3.65 -8.04
CA SER A 463 -24.38 3.45 -8.13
C SER A 463 -23.82 4.10 -9.41
N PRO A 464 -22.49 4.33 -9.47
CA PRO A 464 -21.82 4.78 -10.69
C PRO A 464 -22.06 3.82 -11.86
N GLY A 465 -21.93 2.50 -11.64
CA GLY A 465 -22.15 1.49 -12.69
C GLY A 465 -23.55 1.54 -13.30
N ALA A 466 -24.60 1.76 -12.49
CA ALA A 466 -25.95 1.91 -13.01
C ALA A 466 -26.11 3.14 -13.93
N LEU A 467 -25.36 4.22 -13.66
CA LEU A 467 -25.32 5.40 -14.52
C LEU A 467 -24.52 5.16 -15.80
N VAL A 468 -23.42 4.38 -15.74
CA VAL A 468 -22.67 3.95 -16.92
C VAL A 468 -23.57 3.17 -17.88
N ASP A 469 -24.26 2.13 -17.38
CA ASP A 469 -25.17 1.30 -18.17
C ASP A 469 -26.26 2.14 -18.85
N LEU A 470 -26.74 3.19 -18.18
CA LEU A 470 -27.73 4.11 -18.72
C LEU A 470 -27.15 4.98 -19.84
N LEU A 471 -25.93 5.51 -19.66
CA LEU A 471 -25.25 6.32 -20.67
C LEU A 471 -24.97 5.50 -21.94
N GLU A 472 -24.55 4.23 -21.80
CA GLU A 472 -24.38 3.30 -22.92
C GLU A 472 -25.69 3.14 -23.70
N LYS A 473 -26.80 2.90 -23.01
CA LYS A 473 -28.12 2.82 -23.64
C LYS A 473 -28.52 4.12 -24.33
N LEU A 474 -28.31 5.27 -23.71
CA LEU A 474 -28.63 6.58 -24.33
C LEU A 474 -27.85 6.85 -25.62
N THR A 475 -26.57 6.47 -25.66
CA THR A 475 -25.73 6.67 -26.86
C THR A 475 -26.01 5.69 -27.99
N SER A 476 -26.73 4.61 -27.72
CA SER A 476 -27.14 3.62 -28.72
C SER A 476 -28.53 3.88 -29.33
N LEU A 477 -29.30 4.82 -28.76
CA LEU A 477 -30.55 5.30 -29.34
C LEU A 477 -30.25 6.32 -30.45
N GLU A 478 -30.62 5.98 -31.68
CA GLU A 478 -30.56 6.89 -32.85
C GLU A 478 -31.31 8.21 -32.57
#